data_AF-A0A373GQK9-F1
#
_entry.id   AF-A0A373GQK9-F1
#
_cell.length_a   1.000
_cell.length_b   1.000
_cell.length_c   1.000
_cell.angle_alpha   90.00
_cell.angle_beta   90.00
_cell.angle_gamma   90.00
#
_symmetry.space_group_name_H-M   'P 1'
#
loop_
_entity.id
_entity.type
_entity.pdbx_description
1 polymer ?
#
loop_
_entity_poly.entity_id
_entity_poly.type
_entity_poly.pdbx_seq_one_letter_code
_entity_poly.pdbx_strand_id
1 'polypeptide(L)'
;MAKAIIYKGYLSDTEAEHFERLNPGWTVKNCDVLCFTDDSGTSTEYVIFTGPWTKTEMCRDCGECYVIASLSQYFRVNKGNLQVTITGRDE
;
A
#
# COMPACT_ATOMS: atom_id res chain seq x y z
N MET A 1 13.01 -10.58 7.82
CA MET A 1 11.89 -9.85 8.43
C MET A 1 11.50 -8.73 7.49
N ALA A 2 10.28 -8.79 6.97
CA ALA A 2 9.72 -7.78 6.10
C ALA A 2 9.69 -6.40 6.78
N LYS A 3 9.81 -5.34 5.98
CA LYS A 3 9.88 -3.95 6.44
C LYS A 3 9.01 -3.07 5.56
N ALA A 4 8.50 -1.98 6.14
CA ALA A 4 7.79 -0.95 5.41
C ALA A 4 8.36 0.43 5.75
N ILE A 5 8.43 1.30 4.75
CA ILE A 5 8.85 2.70 4.85
C ILE A 5 7.83 3.55 4.10
N ILE A 6 7.50 4.73 4.61
CA ILE A 6 6.70 5.73 3.91
C ILE A 6 7.62 6.80 3.33
N TYR A 7 7.60 6.95 2.01
CA TYR A 7 8.19 8.09 1.33
C TYR A 7 7.14 9.20 1.22
N LYS A 8 7.34 10.26 1.99
CA LYS A 8 6.37 11.36 2.10
C LYS A 8 6.45 12.30 0.91
N GLY A 9 5.30 12.63 0.31
CA GLY A 9 5.22 13.53 -0.85
C GLY A 9 6.08 13.07 -2.03
N TYR A 10 6.20 11.75 -2.21
CA TYR A 10 7.03 11.15 -3.25
C TYR A 10 6.40 11.27 -4.65
N LEU A 11 5.07 11.40 -4.70
CA LEU A 11 4.33 11.63 -5.94
C LEU A 11 4.04 13.12 -6.13
N SER A 12 4.06 13.57 -7.37
CA SER A 12 3.41 14.82 -7.79
C SER A 12 1.90 14.68 -7.88
N ASP A 13 1.17 15.81 -7.88
CA ASP A 13 -0.29 15.82 -8.08
C ASP A 13 -0.68 15.16 -9.42
N THR A 14 0.08 15.42 -10.48
CA THR A 14 -0.14 14.81 -11.81
C THR A 14 0.01 13.28 -11.76
N GLU A 15 0.97 12.75 -11.00
CA GLU A 15 1.13 11.31 -10.82
C GLU A 15 -0.02 10.72 -10.01
N ALA A 16 -0.44 11.40 -8.93
CA ALA A 16 -1.60 10.99 -8.15
C ALA A 16 -2.86 10.92 -9.02
N GLU A 17 -3.15 11.96 -9.81
CA GLU A 17 -4.28 11.98 -10.76
C GLU A 17 -4.19 10.85 -11.80
N HIS A 18 -2.97 10.57 -12.30
CA HIS A 18 -2.74 9.46 -13.21
C HIS A 18 -3.16 8.12 -12.58
N PHE A 19 -2.75 7.88 -11.33
CA PHE A 19 -3.07 6.67 -10.57
C PHE A 19 -4.57 6.54 -10.27
N GLU A 20 -5.24 7.62 -9.89
CA GLU A 20 -6.69 7.64 -9.67
C GLU A 20 -7.47 7.34 -10.96
N ARG A 21 -7.04 7.91 -12.08
CA ARG A 21 -7.67 7.66 -13.39
C ARG A 21 -7.59 6.20 -13.83
N LEU A 22 -6.50 5.51 -13.50
CA LEU A 22 -6.34 4.08 -13.77
C LEU A 22 -7.17 3.19 -12.83
N ASN A 23 -7.58 3.71 -11.67
CA ASN A 23 -8.29 2.97 -10.62
C ASN A 23 -9.59 3.68 -10.23
N PRO A 24 -10.63 3.69 -11.09
CA PRO A 24 -11.88 4.37 -10.80
C PRO A 24 -12.51 3.94 -9.47
N GLY A 25 -12.92 4.92 -8.66
CA GLY A 25 -13.47 4.70 -7.31
C GLY A 25 -12.43 4.58 -6.20
N TRP A 26 -11.15 4.79 -6.53
CA TRP A 26 -10.03 4.83 -5.60
C TRP A 26 -9.40 6.22 -5.60
N THR A 27 -9.00 6.70 -4.43
CA THR A 27 -8.43 8.05 -4.25
C THR A 27 -7.08 7.97 -3.56
N VAL A 28 -6.07 8.62 -4.12
CA VAL A 28 -4.74 8.78 -3.52
C VAL A 28 -4.85 9.82 -2.41
N LYS A 29 -4.42 9.48 -1.19
CA LYS A 29 -4.75 10.30 -0.03
C LYS A 29 -3.85 11.51 0.17
N ASN A 30 -2.53 11.33 -0.02
CA ASN A 30 -1.55 12.30 0.44
C ASN A 30 -0.22 12.27 -0.34
N CYS A 31 -0.22 11.81 -1.59
CA CYS A 31 0.97 11.69 -2.45
C CYS A 31 2.14 10.92 -1.83
N ASP A 32 1.90 10.17 -0.76
CA ASP A 32 2.87 9.29 -0.12
C ASP A 32 2.91 7.93 -0.83
N VAL A 33 4.08 7.29 -0.77
CA VAL A 33 4.30 5.93 -1.27
C VAL A 33 4.76 5.03 -0.13
N LEU A 34 4.20 3.82 -0.09
CA LEU A 34 4.67 2.77 0.81
C LEU A 34 5.69 1.90 0.07
N CYS A 35 6.94 1.93 0.53
CA CYS A 35 7.98 1.00 0.10
C CYS A 35 7.99 -0.21 1.03
N PHE A 36 7.75 -1.39 0.47
CA PHE A 36 7.73 -2.66 1.18
C PHE A 36 8.92 -3.51 0.76
N THR A 37 9.71 -3.96 1.73
CA THR A 37 10.81 -4.91 1.52
C THR A 37 10.43 -6.25 2.11
N ASP A 38 10.38 -7.30 1.30
CA ASP A 38 10.05 -8.65 1.74
C ASP A 38 11.21 -9.34 2.49
N ASP A 39 10.98 -10.58 2.95
CA ASP A 39 12.01 -11.36 3.65
C ASP A 39 13.21 -11.75 2.77
N SER A 40 13.06 -11.72 1.45
CA SER A 40 14.15 -11.95 0.50
C SER A 40 15.01 -10.70 0.27
N GLY A 41 14.57 -9.54 0.78
CA GLY A 41 15.20 -8.24 0.57
C GLY A 41 14.72 -7.53 -0.70
N THR A 42 13.74 -8.07 -1.40
CA THR A 42 13.16 -7.45 -2.60
C THR A 42 12.24 -6.33 -2.18
N SER A 43 12.44 -5.13 -2.75
CA SER A 43 11.64 -3.94 -2.43
C SER A 43 10.66 -3.61 -3.54
N THR A 44 9.44 -3.24 -3.16
CA THR A 44 8.37 -2.84 -4.08
C THR A 44 7.67 -1.60 -3.53
N GLU A 45 7.43 -0.63 -4.40
CA GLU A 45 6.75 0.63 -4.07
C GLU A 45 5.27 0.52 -4.42
N TYR A 46 4.42 0.94 -3.49
CA TYR A 46 2.97 0.92 -3.64
C TYR A 46 2.39 2.30 -3.34
N VAL A 47 1.58 2.80 -4.27
CA VAL A 47 0.76 4.00 -4.06
C VAL A 47 -0.33 3.70 -3.05
N ILE A 48 -0.57 4.64 -2.12
CA ILE A 48 -1.52 4.47 -1.02
C ILE A 48 -2.88 5.04 -1.42
N PHE A 49 -3.88 4.17 -1.54
CA PHE A 49 -5.24 4.56 -1.89
C PHE A 49 -6.23 4.36 -0.74
N THR A 50 -7.34 5.10 -0.78
CA THR A 50 -8.60 4.77 -0.09
C THR A 50 -9.65 4.31 -1.11
N GLY A 51 -10.60 3.47 -0.71
CA GLY A 51 -11.64 2.95 -1.61
C GLY A 51 -12.12 1.53 -1.31
N PRO A 52 -12.83 0.88 -2.27
CA PRO A 52 -13.26 -0.52 -2.21
C PRO A 52 -12.12 -1.53 -1.95
N TRP A 53 -12.40 -2.83 -1.87
CA TRP A 53 -11.35 -3.85 -1.67
C TRP A 53 -10.39 -3.94 -2.85
N THR A 54 -9.09 -4.05 -2.56
CA THR A 54 -8.00 -3.99 -3.54
C THR A 54 -8.10 -5.11 -4.56
N LYS A 55 -7.86 -4.76 -5.82
CA LYS A 55 -7.29 -5.74 -6.76
C LYS A 55 -5.91 -6.15 -6.24
N THR A 56 -5.49 -7.36 -6.54
CA THR A 56 -4.17 -7.91 -6.18
C THR A 56 -3.04 -6.92 -6.52
N GLU A 57 -1.95 -6.93 -5.74
CA GLU A 57 -0.71 -6.15 -5.95
C GLU A 57 -0.85 -4.62 -5.72
N MET A 58 -1.69 -4.18 -4.76
CA MET A 58 -1.85 -2.75 -4.42
C MET A 58 -1.86 -2.49 -2.91
N CYS A 59 -1.58 -1.25 -2.49
CA CYS A 59 -1.66 -0.80 -1.10
C CYS A 59 -2.93 0.03 -0.83
N ARG A 60 -3.75 -0.43 0.11
CA ARG A 60 -4.96 0.27 0.57
C ARG A 60 -4.83 0.74 2.00
N ASP A 61 -5.15 2.01 2.23
CA ASP A 61 -5.52 2.55 3.52
C ASP A 61 -6.98 2.12 3.83
N CYS A 62 -7.16 1.19 4.77
CA CYS A 62 -8.47 0.72 5.21
C CYS A 62 -9.04 1.47 6.43
N GLY A 63 -8.39 2.55 6.86
CA GLY A 63 -8.70 3.28 8.10
C GLY A 63 -7.78 2.88 9.26
N GLU A 64 -7.67 1.58 9.54
CA GLU A 64 -6.88 1.06 10.69
C GLU A 64 -5.41 0.78 10.35
N CYS A 65 -5.15 0.26 9.15
CA CYS A 65 -3.80 -0.10 8.69
C CYS A 65 -3.66 0.12 7.18
N TYR A 66 -2.44 -0.04 6.67
CA TYR A 66 -2.24 -0.24 5.23
C TYR A 66 -2.26 -1.73 4.93
N VAL A 67 -2.99 -2.13 3.89
CA VAL A 67 -3.11 -3.51 3.43
C VAL A 67 -2.43 -3.64 2.08
N ILE A 68 -1.44 -4.52 2.00
CA ILE A 68 -0.77 -4.91 0.75
C ILE A 68 -1.27 -6.30 0.39
N ALA A 69 -1.88 -6.44 -0.78
CA ALA A 69 -2.27 -7.73 -1.32
C ALA A 69 -1.16 -8.25 -2.24
N SER A 70 -0.53 -9.37 -1.92
CA SER A 70 0.31 -10.11 -2.88
C SER A 70 -0.45 -11.32 -3.45
N LEU A 71 0.11 -11.97 -4.47
CA LEU A 71 -0.45 -13.17 -5.09
C LEU A 71 -0.83 -14.28 -4.10
N SER A 72 -0.13 -14.39 -2.96
CA SER A 72 -0.27 -15.51 -2.03
C SER A 72 -0.65 -15.13 -0.60
N GLN A 73 -0.55 -13.86 -0.22
CA GLN A 73 -0.76 -13.41 1.16
C GLN A 73 -1.10 -11.92 1.24
N TYR A 74 -1.62 -11.52 2.40
CA TYR A 74 -1.82 -10.12 2.73
C TYR A 74 -0.81 -9.69 3.78
N PHE A 75 -0.37 -8.45 3.67
CA PHE A 75 0.40 -7.80 4.72
C PHE A 75 -0.40 -6.64 5.26
N ARG A 76 -0.49 -6.55 6.59
CA ARG A 76 -0.95 -5.35 7.28
C ARG A 76 0.26 -4.58 7.78
N VAL A 77 0.27 -3.27 7.52
CA VAL A 77 1.30 -2.34 8.00
C VAL A 77 0.64 -1.37 8.97
N ASN A 78 1.11 -1.35 10.21
CA ASN A 78 0.62 -0.40 11.22
C ASN A 78 1.06 1.02 10.85
N LYS A 79 0.13 1.99 10.87
CA LYS A 79 0.42 3.36 10.42
C LYS A 79 1.31 4.16 11.38
N GLY A 80 1.30 3.82 12.67
CA GLY A 80 2.03 4.55 13.70
C GLY A 80 3.50 4.12 13.82
N ASN A 81 3.80 2.84 13.61
CA ASN A 81 5.14 2.30 13.80
C ASN A 81 5.69 1.50 12.59
N LEU A 82 4.92 1.38 11.50
CA LEU A 82 5.28 0.67 10.28
C LEU A 82 5.64 -0.81 10.48
N GLN A 83 5.19 -1.40 11.60
CA GLN A 83 5.33 -2.83 11.81
C GLN A 83 4.50 -3.59 10.78
N VAL A 84 5.14 -4.56 10.13
CA VAL A 84 4.52 -5.47 9.16
C VAL A 84 4.06 -6.73 9.89
N THR A 85 2.81 -7.11 9.65
CA THR A 85 2.24 -8.40 10.08
C THR A 85 1.68 -9.13 8.87
N ILE A 86 2.01 -10.42 8.73
CA ILE A 86 1.42 -11.29 7.70
C ILE A 86 0.04 -11.70 8.18
N THR A 87 -0.97 -11.47 7.35
CA THR A 87 -2.33 -11.97 7.56
C THR A 87 -2.64 -12.95 6.45
N GLY A 88 -3.16 -14.13 6.80
CA GLY A 88 -3.50 -15.19 5.84
C GLY A 88 -4.51 -14.74 4.77
N ARG A 89 -4.93 -15.68 3.92
CA ARG A 89 -5.67 -15.39 2.67
C ARG A 89 -7.12 -14.87 2.83
N ASP A 90 -7.63 -14.72 4.05
CA ASP A 90 -9.06 -14.48 4.30
C ASP A 90 -9.32 -13.22 5.14
N GLU A 91 -9.90 -12.21 4.51
CA GLU A 91 -11.13 -11.51 4.95
C GLU A 91 -11.97 -11.17 3.71
#